data_AF-A0A382KQF9-F1
#
_entry.id   AF-A0A382KQF9-F1
#
_cell.length_a   1.000
_cell.length_b   1.000
_cell.length_c   1.000
_cell.angle_alpha   90.00
_cell.angle_beta   90.00
_cell.angle_gamma   90.00
#
_symmetry.space_group_name_H-M   'P 1'
#
loop_
_entity.id
_entity.type
_entity.pdbx_description
1 polymer ?
#
loop_
_entity_poly.entity_id
_entity_poly.type
_entity_poly.pdbx_seq_one_letter_code
_entity_poly.pdbx_strand_id
1 'polypeptide(L)'
;VVYGSRFHRVQAYRVIYFLHHMRDKLLTLLSNMFSNLNLTDMETYYKVFRIEILKQINIEEIHFGIEQELTVKVAKLGCRIYEVGISYSGRTYEEGKKINWKDDIRAIWCILKYNFFISCSILQKI
;
A
#
# COMPACT_ATOMS: atom_id res chain seq x y z
N VAL A 1 3.80 -8.85 -8.82
CA VAL A 1 4.03 -7.46 -8.37
C VAL A 1 5.10 -7.49 -7.30
N VAL A 2 6.02 -6.53 -7.31
CA VAL A 2 7.06 -6.42 -6.28
C VAL A 2 6.82 -5.16 -5.47
N TYR A 3 6.71 -5.31 -4.16
CA TYR A 3 6.56 -4.24 -3.18
C TYR A 3 7.92 -3.97 -2.55
N GLY A 4 8.30 -2.70 -2.48
CA GLY A 4 9.37 -2.27 -1.59
C GLY A 4 8.86 -2.33 -0.15
N SER A 5 9.75 -2.61 0.79
CA SER A 5 9.49 -2.52 2.22
C SER A 5 10.58 -1.72 2.92
N ARG A 6 10.18 -0.71 3.69
CA ARG A 6 11.09 0.06 4.54
C ARG A 6 11.45 -0.72 5.80
N PHE A 7 10.77 -1.83 6.08
CA PHE A 7 10.94 -2.64 7.30
C PHE A 7 11.64 -3.97 7.06
N HIS A 8 11.68 -4.45 5.81
CA HIS A 8 12.51 -5.57 5.39
C HIS A 8 13.93 -5.04 5.11
N ARG A 9 14.91 -5.38 5.96
CA ARG A 9 16.21 -4.68 5.97
C ARG A 9 17.39 -5.62 5.75
N VAL A 10 18.29 -5.21 4.86
CA VAL A 10 19.61 -5.84 4.65
C VAL A 10 20.76 -4.89 5.04
N GLN A 11 20.50 -3.57 5.20
CA GLN A 11 21.52 -2.54 5.41
C GLN A 11 21.06 -1.43 6.40
N ALA A 12 21.99 -0.54 6.79
CA ALA A 12 21.75 0.62 7.65
C ALA A 12 20.74 1.61 7.03
N TYR A 13 19.93 2.28 7.86
CA TYR A 13 18.83 3.14 7.40
C TYR A 13 18.55 4.31 8.36
N ARG A 14 17.88 5.35 7.86
CA ARG A 14 17.45 6.51 8.65
C ARG A 14 16.26 6.14 9.55
N VAL A 15 16.39 6.36 10.85
CA VAL A 15 15.31 6.09 11.81
C VAL A 15 14.12 7.01 11.53
N ILE A 16 12.94 6.41 11.37
CA ILE A 16 11.67 7.11 11.12
C ILE A 16 11.02 7.42 12.47
N TYR A 17 10.25 8.51 12.55
CA TYR A 17 9.48 8.83 13.75
C TYR A 17 8.57 7.68 14.19
N PHE A 18 8.58 7.39 15.50
CA PHE A 18 7.87 6.26 16.09
C PHE A 18 6.36 6.26 15.79
N LEU A 19 5.68 7.39 15.93
CA LEU A 19 4.23 7.47 15.70
C LEU A 19 3.85 7.24 14.23
N HIS A 20 4.69 7.68 13.29
CA HIS A 20 4.49 7.36 11.87
C HIS A 20 4.69 5.87 11.61
N HIS A 21 5.72 5.28 12.20
CA HIS A 21 5.97 3.85 12.09
C HIS A 21 4.79 3.01 12.61
N MET A 22 4.21 3.40 13.74
CA MET A 22 3.02 2.73 14.29
C MET A 22 1.78 2.90 13.41
N ARG A 23 1.56 4.09 12.84
CA ARG A 23 0.47 4.33 11.88
C ARG A 23 0.61 3.47 10.62
N ASP A 24 1.79 3.44 10.02
CA ASP A 24 2.05 2.65 8.81
C ASP A 24 1.85 1.15 9.07
N LYS A 25 2.28 0.66 10.24
CA LYS A 25 2.01 -0.73 10.67
C LYS A 25 0.52 -1.01 10.88
N LEU A 26 -0.23 -0.08 11.46
CA LEU A 26 -1.67 -0.24 11.65
C LEU A 26 -2.42 -0.31 10.31
N LEU A 27 -2.10 0.58 9.36
CA LEU A 27 -2.67 0.55 8.02
C LEU A 27 -2.32 -0.73 7.27
N THR A 28 -1.07 -1.18 7.38
CA THR A 28 -0.62 -2.44 6.80
C THR A 28 -1.35 -3.64 7.40
N LEU A 29 -1.54 -3.67 8.73
CA LEU A 29 -2.31 -4.71 9.41
C LEU A 29 -3.74 -4.77 8.90
N LEU A 30 -4.44 -3.64 8.85
CA LEU A 30 -5.81 -3.57 8.33
C LEU A 30 -5.87 -4.04 6.88
N SER A 31 -4.95 -3.57 6.03
CA SER A 31 -4.89 -3.99 4.63
C SER A 31 -4.69 -5.49 4.49
N ASN A 32 -3.75 -6.07 5.23
CA ASN A 32 -3.49 -7.51 5.25
C ASN A 32 -4.73 -8.31 5.70
N MET A 33 -5.41 -7.86 6.76
CA MET A 33 -6.63 -8.52 7.26
C MET A 33 -7.73 -8.62 6.20
N PHE A 34 -7.96 -7.57 5.42
CA PHE A 34 -9.04 -7.58 4.42
C PHE A 34 -8.62 -8.15 3.06
N SER A 35 -7.36 -7.99 2.66
CA SER A 35 -6.84 -8.49 1.38
C SER A 35 -6.27 -9.91 1.46
N ASN A 36 -6.20 -10.49 2.66
CA ASN A 36 -5.54 -11.77 2.93
C ASN A 36 -4.10 -11.82 2.41
N LEU A 37 -3.39 -10.70 2.54
CA LEU A 37 -1.97 -10.57 2.25
C LEU A 37 -1.15 -10.57 3.54
N ASN A 38 0.16 -10.73 3.42
CA ASN A 38 1.10 -10.62 4.53
C ASN A 38 2.27 -9.71 4.16
N LEU A 39 1.96 -8.44 3.88
CA LEU A 39 2.96 -7.41 3.62
C LEU A 39 3.53 -6.88 4.94
N THR A 40 4.82 -6.59 4.99
CA THR A 40 5.40 -5.88 6.13
C THR A 40 5.19 -4.38 6.02
N ASP A 41 5.14 -3.85 4.80
CA ASP A 41 5.01 -2.43 4.53
C ASP A 41 4.18 -2.17 3.27
N MET A 42 2.87 -1.94 3.44
CA MET A 42 1.97 -1.71 2.31
C MET A 42 2.09 -0.27 1.76
N GLU A 43 2.35 0.70 2.64
CA GLU A 43 2.36 2.15 2.36
C GLU A 43 3.75 2.65 1.95
N THR A 44 4.49 1.87 1.16
CA THR A 44 5.83 2.28 0.72
C THR A 44 5.84 3.23 -0.45
N TYR A 45 4.79 3.27 -1.27
CA TYR A 45 4.76 3.99 -2.55
C TYR A 45 5.88 3.57 -3.54
N TYR A 46 6.59 2.48 -3.24
CA TYR A 46 7.62 1.89 -4.09
C TYR A 46 7.15 0.52 -4.51
N LYS A 47 6.47 0.44 -5.65
CA LYS A 47 5.90 -0.80 -6.18
C LYS A 47 6.20 -0.92 -7.66
N VAL A 48 6.53 -2.13 -8.09
CA VAL A 48 6.83 -2.45 -9.49
C VAL A 48 5.83 -3.46 -10.01
N PHE A 49 5.23 -3.12 -11.15
CA PHE A 49 4.18 -3.90 -11.80
C PHE A 49 4.65 -4.38 -13.17
N ARG A 50 4.22 -5.58 -13.55
CA ARG A 50 4.17 -5.93 -14.97
C ARG A 50 3.06 -5.11 -15.62
N ILE A 51 3.32 -4.59 -16.82
CA ILE A 51 2.37 -3.74 -17.53
C ILE A 51 1.03 -4.45 -17.78
N GLU A 52 1.06 -5.76 -18.02
CA GLU A 52 -0.12 -6.60 -18.21
C GLU A 52 -1.08 -6.56 -17.01
N ILE A 53 -0.54 -6.57 -15.79
CA ILE A 53 -1.32 -6.49 -14.55
C ILE A 53 -1.89 -5.07 -14.41
N LEU A 54 -1.06 -4.05 -14.63
CA LEU A 54 -1.49 -2.66 -14.45
C LEU A 54 -2.62 -2.28 -15.43
N LYS A 55 -2.59 -2.79 -16.67
CA LYS A 55 -3.66 -2.59 -17.66
C LYS A 55 -5.01 -3.21 -17.27
N GLN A 56 -5.03 -4.18 -16.36
CA GLN A 56 -6.27 -4.79 -15.86
C GLN A 56 -6.88 -3.98 -14.70
N ILE A 57 -6.13 -3.06 -14.12
CA ILE A 57 -6.53 -2.27 -12.96
C ILE A 57 -6.99 -0.91 -13.45
N ASN A 58 -8.29 -0.63 -13.35
CA ASN A 58 -8.79 0.73 -13.44
C ASN A 58 -8.57 1.43 -12.09
N ILE A 59 -7.94 2.60 -12.05
CA ILE A 59 -7.71 3.35 -10.82
C ILE A 59 -8.77 4.45 -10.73
N GLU A 60 -9.49 4.50 -9.62
CA GLU A 60 -10.58 5.45 -9.39
C GLU A 60 -10.24 6.45 -8.28
N GLU A 61 -9.35 6.07 -7.36
CA GLU A 61 -8.89 6.94 -6.29
C GLU A 61 -7.86 7.95 -6.76
N ILE A 62 -7.73 9.00 -5.96
CA ILE A 62 -6.74 10.07 -6.14
C ILE A 62 -5.91 10.21 -4.86
N HIS A 63 -4.73 10.83 -4.99
CA HIS A 63 -3.81 11.09 -3.88
C HIS A 63 -3.43 9.81 -3.11
N PHE A 64 -3.57 9.84 -1.77
CA PHE A 64 -3.14 8.79 -0.87
C PHE A 64 -3.93 7.48 -1.07
N GLY A 65 -5.17 7.59 -1.56
CA GLY A 65 -6.13 6.49 -1.76
C GLY A 65 -5.73 5.47 -2.84
N ILE A 66 -4.84 5.88 -3.76
CA ILE A 66 -4.41 5.06 -4.89
C ILE A 66 -3.71 3.79 -4.39
N GLU A 67 -2.87 3.90 -3.37
CA GLU A 67 -2.08 2.76 -2.90
C GLU A 67 -2.93 1.64 -2.32
N GLN A 68 -3.98 2.00 -1.57
CA GLN A 68 -4.87 1.03 -0.95
C GLN A 68 -5.76 0.39 -2.01
N GLU A 69 -6.31 1.17 -2.94
CA GLU A 69 -7.06 0.63 -4.08
C GLU A 69 -6.21 -0.35 -4.89
N LEU A 70 -5.00 0.06 -5.25
CA LEU A 70 -4.09 -0.75 -6.06
C LEU A 70 -3.76 -2.07 -5.34
N THR A 71 -3.43 -2.01 -4.05
CA THR A 71 -3.08 -3.19 -3.26
C THR A 71 -4.25 -4.17 -3.20
N VAL A 72 -5.47 -3.68 -2.96
CA VAL A 72 -6.67 -4.51 -2.91
C VAL A 72 -6.99 -5.12 -4.27
N LYS A 73 -6.91 -4.34 -5.36
CA LYS A 73 -7.15 -4.85 -6.72
C LYS A 73 -6.10 -5.89 -7.12
N VAL A 74 -4.83 -5.69 -6.76
CA VAL A 74 -3.74 -6.66 -6.99
C VAL A 74 -3.97 -7.96 -6.21
N ALA A 75 -4.42 -7.87 -4.96
CA ALA A 75 -4.77 -9.04 -4.15
C ALA A 75 -5.92 -9.84 -4.79
N LYS A 76 -6.98 -9.14 -5.21
CA LYS A 76 -8.16 -9.73 -5.86
C LYS A 76 -7.87 -10.35 -7.22
N LEU A 77 -6.86 -9.84 -7.94
CA LEU A 77 -6.35 -10.44 -9.18
C LEU A 77 -5.57 -11.75 -8.95
N GLY A 78 -5.33 -12.16 -7.69
CA GLY A 78 -4.53 -13.35 -7.40
C GLY A 78 -3.07 -13.23 -7.85
N CYS A 79 -2.55 -12.00 -7.91
CA CYS A 79 -1.20 -11.75 -8.37
C CYS A 79 -0.17 -12.39 -7.42
N ARG A 80 0.91 -12.94 -7.98
CA ARG A 80 2.11 -13.28 -7.21
C ARG A 80 2.77 -12.00 -6.70
N ILE A 81 2.82 -11.83 -5.38
CA ILE A 81 3.35 -10.66 -4.71
C ILE A 81 4.65 -11.03 -3.99
N TYR A 82 5.68 -10.21 -4.19
CA TYR A 82 6.96 -10.33 -3.50
C TYR A 82 7.29 -9.01 -2.81
N GLU A 83 8.05 -9.09 -1.71
CA GLU A 83 8.49 -7.92 -0.97
C GLU A 83 10.03 -7.87 -0.93
N VAL A 84 10.61 -6.69 -1.15
CA VAL A 84 12.05 -6.46 -1.14
C VAL A 84 12.40 -5.25 -0.27
N GLY A 85 13.54 -5.31 0.41
CA GLY A 85 13.99 -4.19 1.24
C GLY A 85 14.39 -2.97 0.41
N ILE A 86 13.98 -1.77 0.85
CA ILE A 86 14.36 -0.50 0.22
C ILE A 86 15.04 0.46 1.20
N SER A 87 15.94 1.29 0.68
CA SER A 87 16.51 2.42 1.42
C SER A 87 15.61 3.64 1.24
N TYR A 88 15.07 4.15 2.35
CA TYR A 88 14.19 5.31 2.37
C TYR A 88 14.71 6.39 3.30
N SER A 89 14.90 7.59 2.76
CA SER A 89 15.25 8.80 3.50
C SER A 89 14.10 9.80 3.40
N GLY A 90 13.11 9.63 4.27
CA GLY A 90 11.92 10.48 4.29
C GLY A 90 12.21 11.90 4.77
N ARG A 91 11.35 12.83 4.35
CA ARG A 91 11.38 14.23 4.79
C ARG A 91 10.98 14.37 6.26
N THR A 92 11.64 15.26 6.99
CA THR A 92 11.24 15.70 8.32
C THR A 92 10.04 16.64 8.25
N TYR A 93 9.43 16.93 9.41
CA TYR A 93 8.36 17.94 9.48
C TYR A 93 8.86 19.33 9.10
N GLU A 94 10.09 19.68 9.48
CA GLU A 94 10.74 20.96 9.14
C GLU A 94 11.01 21.08 7.64
N GLU A 95 11.31 19.96 6.97
CA GLU A 95 11.46 19.86 5.50
C GLU A 95 10.11 19.90 4.75
N GLY A 96 9.00 20.19 5.45
CA GLY A 96 7.68 20.37 4.86
C GLY A 96 6.97 19.06 4.51
N LYS A 97 7.00 18.08 5.43
CA LYS A 97 6.17 16.87 5.31
C LYS A 97 4.69 17.24 5.32
N LYS A 98 3.99 16.95 4.22
CA LYS A 98 2.58 17.34 4.00
C LYS A 98 1.54 16.29 4.42
N ILE A 99 1.97 15.19 5.06
CA ILE A 99 1.07 14.10 5.47
C ILE A 99 0.24 14.53 6.68
N ASN A 100 -1.07 14.37 6.59
CA ASN A 100 -2.02 14.75 7.62
C ASN A 100 -2.83 13.53 8.11
N TRP A 101 -3.46 13.62 9.29
CA TRP A 101 -4.31 12.54 9.83
C TRP A 101 -5.54 12.24 8.94
N LYS A 102 -5.97 13.23 8.14
CA LYS A 102 -7.02 13.07 7.13
C LYS A 102 -6.64 12.04 6.07
N ASP A 103 -5.35 11.92 5.75
CA ASP A 103 -4.86 10.95 4.76
C ASP A 103 -5.01 9.52 5.31
N ASP A 104 -4.78 9.29 6.61
CA ASP A 104 -4.95 7.97 7.22
C ASP A 104 -6.42 7.54 7.24
N ILE A 105 -7.33 8.45 7.58
CA ILE A 105 -8.77 8.15 7.56
C ILE A 105 -9.21 7.81 6.14
N ARG A 106 -8.71 8.55 5.14
CA ARG A 106 -8.98 8.26 3.74
C ARG A 106 -8.43 6.90 3.33
N ALA A 107 -7.23 6.54 3.79
CA ALA A 107 -6.62 5.23 3.57
C ALA A 107 -7.48 4.09 4.13
N ILE A 108 -7.91 4.21 5.40
CA ILE A 108 -8.80 3.23 6.05
C ILE A 108 -10.11 3.10 5.28
N TRP A 109 -10.71 4.23 4.90
CA TRP A 109 -11.92 4.24 4.08
C TRP A 109 -11.71 3.53 2.74
N CYS A 110 -10.60 3.77 2.04
CA CYS A 110 -10.27 3.06 0.81
C CYS A 110 -10.14 1.54 1.05
N ILE A 111 -9.41 1.12 2.09
CA ILE A 111 -9.26 -0.30 2.41
C ILE A 111 -10.64 -0.95 2.55
N LEU A 112 -11.55 -0.35 3.33
CA LEU A 112 -12.89 -0.88 3.53
C LEU A 112 -13.71 -0.83 2.23
N LYS A 113 -13.75 0.32 1.56
CA LYS A 113 -14.49 0.55 0.31
C LYS A 113 -14.13 -0.51 -0.74
N TYR A 114 -12.84 -0.66 -1.03
CA TYR A 114 -12.37 -1.54 -2.09
C TYR A 114 -12.44 -3.02 -1.72
N ASN A 115 -12.33 -3.38 -0.43
CA ASN A 115 -12.50 -4.77 -0.02
C ASN A 115 -13.96 -5.22 -0.05
N PHE A 116 -14.90 -4.41 0.43
CA PHE A 116 -16.32 -4.79 0.52
C PHE A 116 -17.13 -4.53 -0.75
N PHE A 117 -16.93 -3.38 -1.42
CA PHE A 117 -17.81 -2.97 -2.53
C PHE A 117 -17.28 -3.38 -3.90
N ILE A 118 -15.96 -3.57 -4.06
CA ILE A 118 -15.41 -4.17 -5.29
C ILE A 118 -15.39 -5.69 -5.13
N SER A 119 -16.55 -6.26 -4.88
CA SER A 119 -16.70 -7.70 -5.05
C SER A 119 -16.96 -7.95 -6.54
N CYS A 120 -15.97 -8.52 -7.22
CA CYS A 120 -16.24 -9.35 -8.39
C CYS A 120 -16.77 -8.63 -9.66
N SER A 121 -16.02 -7.67 -10.24
CA SER A 121 -16.18 -7.35 -11.68
C SER A 121 -15.06 -7.92 -12.56
N ILE A 122 -13.94 -8.32 -11.96
CA ILE A 122 -12.78 -8.86 -12.68
C ILE A 122 -12.86 -10.38 -12.84
N LEU A 123 -13.53 -11.08 -11.92
CA LEU A 123 -13.77 -12.53 -11.98
C LEU A 123 -14.88 -12.94 -12.97
N GLN A 124 -15.62 -11.99 -13.56
CA GLN A 124 -16.63 -12.27 -14.58
C GLN A 124 -16.11 -12.18 -16.03
N LYS A 125 -14.81 -11.89 -16.23
CA LYS A 125 -14.19 -11.75 -17.56
C LYS A 125 -13.16 -12.85 -17.90
N ILE A 126 -13.17 -13.95 -17.15
CA ILE A 126 -12.47 -15.21 -17.48
C ILE A 126 -13.53 -16.29 -17.57
#